data_AF-A0A7J4DSW3-F1
#
_entry.id   AF-A0A7J4DSW3-F1
#
_cell.length_a   1.000
_cell.length_b   1.000
_cell.length_c   1.000
_cell.angle_alpha   90.00
_cell.angle_beta   90.00
_cell.angle_gamma   90.00
#
_symmetry.space_group_name_H-M   'P 1'
#
loop_
_entity.id
_entity.type
_entity.pdbx_description
1 polymer ?
#
loop_
_entity_poly.entity_id
_entity_poly.type
_entity_poly.pdbx_seq_one_letter_code
_entity_poly.pdbx_strand_id
1 'polypeptide(L)'
;MDKLEIDERFVTAGKIAATVREHFKKKDLVGMTVNQVCEEVESMTRRLGAEPGFPCGVSINSVTAHYSGELFDDQTIRDDAVIKLDLGAHIDGYVADTATTICYDPDYQELTLATETALNNAIKIVKDKISSSNIGKVISDTADKFGFIPISNLSGHSIERFKVHAGVSIPNVWTALGSSLRIGNVYAIEPFLTVKDGSGHVVDGKTKTIYMLIKRKKTGDKKIDEFT
;
A
#
# COMPACT_ATOMS: atom_id res chain seq x y z
N MET A 1 20.35 -24.58 2.20
CA MET A 1 19.61 -23.30 2.27
C MET A 1 18.15 -23.69 2.14
N ASP A 2 17.44 -23.76 3.26
CA ASP A 2 16.08 -24.29 3.28
C ASP A 2 15.20 -23.45 2.35
N LYS A 3 14.49 -24.14 1.45
CA LYS A 3 13.60 -23.52 0.49
C LYS A 3 12.57 -22.71 1.30
N LEU A 4 12.50 -21.39 1.08
CA LEU A 4 11.45 -20.58 1.68
C LEU A 4 10.11 -21.25 1.38
N GLU A 5 9.34 -21.61 2.41
CA GLU A 5 8.01 -22.23 2.29
C GLU A 5 6.96 -21.23 1.82
N ILE A 6 7.25 -20.49 0.73
CA ILE A 6 6.33 -19.53 0.12
C ILE A 6 6.07 -19.95 -1.33
N ASP A 7 4.84 -19.78 -1.78
CA ASP A 7 4.46 -20.04 -3.16
C ASP A 7 5.18 -19.07 -4.11
N GLU A 8 5.80 -19.59 -5.18
CA GLU A 8 6.57 -18.80 -6.14
C GLU A 8 5.73 -17.73 -6.86
N ARG A 9 4.39 -17.87 -6.86
CA ARG A 9 3.49 -16.84 -7.39
C ARG A 9 3.54 -15.53 -6.61
N PHE A 10 3.81 -15.55 -5.30
CA PHE A 10 4.05 -14.31 -4.54
C PHE A 10 5.28 -13.56 -5.10
N VAL A 11 6.36 -14.29 -5.38
CA VAL A 11 7.59 -13.70 -5.94
C VAL A 11 7.35 -13.18 -7.35
N THR A 12 6.60 -13.92 -8.17
CA THR A 12 6.29 -13.53 -9.54
C THR A 12 5.38 -12.29 -9.58
N ALA A 13 4.31 -12.28 -8.78
CA ALA A 13 3.44 -11.12 -8.61
C ALA A 13 4.24 -9.89 -8.10
N GLY A 14 5.15 -10.09 -7.15
CA GLY A 14 6.02 -9.02 -6.64
C GLY A 14 6.96 -8.43 -7.70
N LYS A 15 7.52 -9.26 -8.59
CA LYS A 15 8.33 -8.77 -9.73
C LYS A 15 7.50 -7.95 -10.71
N ILE A 16 6.26 -8.35 -10.99
CA ILE A 16 5.34 -7.61 -11.86
C ILE A 16 4.98 -6.28 -11.20
N ALA A 17 4.51 -6.30 -9.94
CA ALA A 17 4.16 -5.10 -9.20
C ALA A 17 5.34 -4.11 -9.12
N ALA A 18 6.54 -4.59 -8.83
CA ALA A 18 7.75 -3.76 -8.83
C ALA A 18 8.04 -3.16 -10.21
N THR A 19 7.89 -3.93 -11.30
CA THR A 19 8.09 -3.43 -12.67
C THR A 19 7.12 -2.30 -13.00
N VAL A 20 5.84 -2.46 -12.63
CA VAL A 20 4.81 -1.42 -12.81
C VAL A 20 5.14 -0.20 -11.96
N ARG A 21 5.41 -0.39 -10.66
CA ARG A 21 5.77 0.70 -9.73
C ARG A 21 6.96 1.52 -10.24
N GLU A 22 8.05 0.87 -10.67
CA GLU A 22 9.25 1.57 -11.17
C GLU A 22 9.03 2.27 -12.52
N HIS A 23 8.08 1.79 -13.33
CA HIS A 23 7.67 2.49 -14.54
C HIS A 23 6.96 3.81 -14.19
N PHE A 24 5.94 3.76 -13.32
CA PHE A 24 5.17 4.93 -12.95
C PHE A 24 5.92 5.91 -12.05
N LYS A 25 6.88 5.45 -11.23
CA LYS A 25 7.79 6.32 -10.46
C LYS A 25 8.58 7.30 -11.35
N LYS A 26 8.78 6.95 -12.63
CA LYS A 26 9.54 7.75 -13.61
C LYS A 26 8.66 8.46 -14.63
N LYS A 27 7.37 8.11 -14.71
CA LYS A 27 6.43 8.70 -15.64
C LYS A 27 5.97 10.03 -15.08
N ASP A 28 5.92 11.05 -15.92
CA ASP A 28 5.26 12.30 -15.54
C ASP A 28 3.73 12.13 -15.61
N LEU A 29 3.08 12.33 -14.46
CA LEU A 29 1.65 12.21 -14.23
C LEU A 29 0.95 13.57 -14.17
N VAL A 30 1.67 14.71 -14.23
CA VAL A 30 1.06 16.04 -14.20
C VAL A 30 0.07 16.19 -15.37
N GLY A 31 -1.12 16.69 -15.06
CA GLY A 31 -2.21 16.85 -16.02
C GLY A 31 -3.02 15.58 -16.32
N MET A 32 -2.59 14.40 -15.84
CA MET A 32 -3.42 13.20 -15.87
C MET A 32 -4.47 13.25 -14.76
N THR A 33 -5.65 12.67 -15.01
CA THR A 33 -6.62 12.40 -13.94
C THR A 33 -6.23 11.14 -13.16
N VAL A 34 -6.73 11.01 -11.94
CA VAL A 34 -6.47 9.83 -11.11
C VAL A 34 -6.95 8.54 -11.78
N ASN A 35 -8.14 8.51 -12.39
CA ASN A 35 -8.62 7.37 -13.18
C ASN A 35 -7.67 7.00 -14.31
N GLN A 36 -7.13 7.98 -15.06
CA GLN A 36 -6.20 7.69 -16.14
C GLN A 36 -4.95 6.97 -15.61
N VAL A 37 -4.42 7.41 -14.47
CA VAL A 37 -3.29 6.73 -13.81
C VAL A 37 -3.68 5.32 -13.38
N CYS A 38 -4.82 5.16 -12.69
CA CYS A 38 -5.32 3.85 -12.25
C CYS A 38 -5.50 2.87 -13.43
N GLU A 39 -6.16 3.31 -14.50
CA GLU A 39 -6.41 2.50 -15.70
C GLU A 39 -5.10 2.08 -16.37
N GLU A 40 -4.12 2.98 -16.49
CA GLU A 40 -2.83 2.64 -17.09
C GLU A 40 -2.03 1.65 -16.22
N VAL A 41 -2.01 1.85 -14.90
CA VAL A 41 -1.35 0.95 -13.92
C VAL A 41 -1.95 -0.44 -14.00
N GLU A 42 -3.28 -0.54 -13.88
CA GLU A 42 -3.97 -1.83 -13.91
C GLU A 42 -3.86 -2.52 -15.27
N SER A 43 -3.92 -1.76 -16.36
CA SER A 43 -3.72 -2.29 -17.71
C SER A 43 -2.30 -2.83 -17.89
N MET A 44 -1.28 -2.15 -17.35
CA MET A 44 0.09 -2.64 -17.40
C MET A 44 0.26 -3.92 -16.57
N THR A 45 -0.33 -3.99 -15.38
CA THR A 45 -0.36 -5.19 -14.55
C THR A 45 -0.94 -6.39 -15.32
N ARG A 46 -2.10 -6.20 -15.97
CA ARG A 46 -2.74 -7.24 -16.82
C ARG A 46 -1.86 -7.66 -18.00
N ARG A 47 -1.24 -6.70 -18.71
CA ARG A 47 -0.32 -7.01 -19.82
C ARG A 47 0.90 -7.83 -19.41
N LEU A 48 1.36 -7.68 -18.16
CA LEU A 48 2.51 -8.41 -17.62
C LEU A 48 2.12 -9.78 -17.02
N GLY A 49 0.85 -10.17 -17.10
CA GLY A 49 0.40 -11.52 -16.73
C GLY A 49 -0.08 -11.68 -15.29
N ALA A 50 -0.45 -10.60 -14.61
CA ALA A 50 -1.11 -10.63 -13.30
C ALA A 50 -2.42 -9.83 -13.34
N GLU A 51 -3.33 -10.08 -12.41
CA GLU A 51 -4.50 -9.21 -12.19
C GLU A 51 -4.22 -8.20 -11.09
N PRO A 52 -4.92 -7.04 -11.03
CA PRO A 52 -4.80 -6.11 -9.91
C PRO A 52 -5.16 -6.78 -8.58
N GLY A 53 -4.30 -6.63 -7.57
CA GLY A 53 -4.53 -7.14 -6.21
C GLY A 53 -5.71 -6.47 -5.48
N PHE A 54 -5.92 -5.20 -5.81
CA PHE A 54 -6.95 -4.29 -5.31
C PHE A 54 -6.99 -3.08 -6.28
N PRO A 55 -8.02 -2.21 -6.23
CA PRO A 55 -8.06 -1.02 -7.08
C PRO A 55 -6.83 -0.14 -6.86
N CYS A 56 -6.18 0.31 -7.94
CA CYS A 56 -5.00 1.17 -7.84
C CYS A 56 -5.33 2.43 -7.02
N GLY A 57 -4.55 2.70 -5.97
CA GLY A 57 -4.64 3.89 -5.14
C GLY A 57 -3.73 5.00 -5.66
N VAL A 58 -4.26 6.21 -5.84
CA VAL A 58 -3.50 7.41 -6.21
C VAL A 58 -3.90 8.51 -5.24
N SER A 59 -3.42 8.41 -4.01
CA SER A 59 -3.82 9.33 -2.94
C SER A 59 -2.93 10.57 -2.97
N ILE A 60 -3.51 11.78 -2.95
CA ILE A 60 -2.76 13.03 -3.17
C ILE A 60 -2.72 13.89 -1.90
N ASN A 61 -1.54 14.42 -1.57
CA ASN A 61 -1.28 15.30 -0.42
C ASN A 61 -1.78 14.68 0.90
N SER A 62 -2.72 15.33 1.60
CA SER A 62 -3.24 14.89 2.90
C SER A 62 -4.14 13.65 2.82
N VAL A 63 -4.66 13.29 1.64
CA VAL A 63 -5.38 12.03 1.45
C VAL A 63 -4.35 10.90 1.57
N THR A 64 -4.40 10.11 2.63
CA THR A 64 -3.29 9.22 2.98
C THR A 64 -3.28 7.91 2.21
N ALA A 65 -4.46 7.28 2.06
CA ALA A 65 -4.67 6.00 1.39
C ALA A 65 -6.13 5.89 0.91
N HIS A 66 -6.47 4.80 0.24
CA HIS A 66 -7.85 4.43 -0.17
C HIS A 66 -8.57 5.42 -1.11
N TYR A 67 -7.83 6.24 -1.85
CA TYR A 67 -8.39 7.01 -2.94
C TYR A 67 -8.00 6.38 -4.28
N SER A 68 -8.98 5.78 -4.94
CA SER A 68 -8.98 5.47 -6.37
C SER A 68 -9.90 6.47 -7.08
N GLY A 69 -9.79 6.61 -8.40
CA GLY A 69 -10.45 7.71 -9.14
C GLY A 69 -11.98 7.65 -9.13
N GLU A 70 -12.59 8.77 -9.55
CA GLU A 70 -14.05 9.00 -9.50
C GLU A 70 -14.65 9.08 -10.89
N LEU A 71 -15.84 8.50 -11.13
CA LEU A 71 -16.42 8.44 -12.47
C LEU A 71 -16.80 9.81 -13.08
N PHE A 72 -17.10 10.81 -12.26
CA PHE A 72 -17.72 12.07 -12.72
C PHE A 72 -16.97 13.35 -12.33
N ASP A 73 -16.24 13.34 -11.21
CA ASP A 73 -15.52 14.50 -10.68
C ASP A 73 -14.10 14.09 -10.28
N ASP A 74 -13.38 13.53 -11.25
CA ASP A 74 -12.06 12.94 -11.01
C ASP A 74 -10.98 14.01 -10.81
N GLN A 75 -10.12 13.80 -9.82
CA GLN A 75 -9.06 14.74 -9.51
C GLN A 75 -7.97 14.72 -10.61
N THR A 76 -7.59 15.91 -11.09
CA THR A 76 -6.42 16.08 -11.97
C THR A 76 -5.15 16.32 -11.16
N ILE A 77 -4.07 15.65 -11.52
CA ILE A 77 -2.76 15.76 -10.87
C ILE A 77 -2.11 17.09 -11.25
N ARG A 78 -1.64 17.81 -10.21
CA ARG A 78 -0.96 19.11 -10.32
C ARG A 78 0.55 18.94 -10.18
N ASP A 79 1.30 19.96 -10.59
CA ASP A 79 2.75 20.06 -10.50
C ASP A 79 3.26 20.36 -9.07
N ASP A 80 2.37 20.47 -8.09
CA ASP A 80 2.64 20.58 -6.65
C ASP A 80 2.16 19.34 -5.87
N ALA A 81 1.84 18.24 -6.56
CA ALA A 81 1.26 17.06 -5.92
C ALA A 81 2.30 16.16 -5.22
N VAL A 82 1.93 15.65 -4.05
CA VAL A 82 2.60 14.52 -3.37
C VAL A 82 1.69 13.30 -3.46
N ILE A 83 2.00 12.41 -4.41
CA ILE A 83 1.17 11.27 -4.79
C ILE A 83 1.69 10.03 -4.09
N LYS A 84 0.82 9.32 -3.36
CA LYS A 84 1.07 7.93 -2.95
C LYS A 84 0.41 7.04 -3.99
N LEU A 85 1.24 6.45 -4.84
CA LEU A 85 0.83 5.44 -5.80
C LEU A 85 0.93 4.07 -5.14
N ASP A 86 -0.21 3.46 -4.89
CA ASP A 86 -0.34 2.18 -4.21
C ASP A 86 -1.01 1.17 -5.16
N LEU A 87 -0.33 0.04 -5.40
CA LEU A 87 -0.77 -0.93 -6.40
C LEU A 87 -0.49 -2.36 -5.95
N GLY A 88 -1.49 -3.21 -6.19
CA GLY A 88 -1.38 -4.65 -6.00
C GLY A 88 -1.29 -5.40 -7.33
N ALA A 89 -0.57 -6.51 -7.34
CA ALA A 89 -0.66 -7.51 -8.40
C ALA A 89 -0.91 -8.89 -7.79
N HIS A 90 -1.72 -9.73 -8.42
CA HIS A 90 -1.92 -11.11 -7.97
C HIS A 90 -1.91 -12.10 -9.12
N ILE A 91 -1.45 -13.32 -8.83
CA ILE A 91 -1.59 -14.50 -9.69
C ILE A 91 -2.33 -15.54 -8.85
N ASP A 92 -3.52 -15.99 -9.26
CA ASP A 92 -4.35 -16.95 -8.53
C ASP A 92 -4.60 -16.61 -7.05
N GLY A 93 -4.70 -15.31 -6.72
CA GLY A 93 -4.90 -14.81 -5.37
C GLY A 93 -3.61 -14.64 -4.54
N TYR A 94 -2.44 -14.99 -5.06
CA TYR A 94 -1.16 -14.72 -4.41
C TYR A 94 -0.76 -13.26 -4.67
N VAL A 95 -1.14 -12.39 -3.74
CA VAL A 95 -1.05 -10.93 -3.87
C VAL A 95 0.34 -10.44 -3.47
N ALA A 96 0.90 -9.54 -4.28
CA ALA A 96 1.97 -8.64 -3.91
C ALA A 96 1.41 -7.23 -3.78
N ASP A 97 1.77 -6.57 -2.70
CA ASP A 97 1.32 -5.23 -2.33
C ASP A 97 2.53 -4.29 -2.29
N THR A 98 2.46 -3.16 -2.97
CA THR A 98 3.54 -2.19 -2.98
C THR A 98 3.09 -0.78 -3.31
N ALA A 99 3.73 0.20 -2.67
CA ALA A 99 3.51 1.60 -2.93
C ALA A 99 4.82 2.37 -3.17
N THR A 100 4.69 3.55 -3.78
CA THR A 100 5.75 4.58 -3.83
C THR A 100 5.14 5.97 -3.71
N THR A 101 5.97 6.94 -3.30
CA THR A 101 5.58 8.35 -3.31
C THR A 101 6.25 9.06 -4.49
N ILE A 102 5.45 9.70 -5.34
CA ILE A 102 5.89 10.58 -6.43
C ILE A 102 5.66 12.01 -5.96
N CYS A 103 6.75 12.76 -5.82
CA CYS A 103 6.75 14.07 -5.17
C CYS A 103 7.15 15.15 -6.17
N TYR A 104 6.18 15.96 -6.59
CA TYR A 104 6.43 17.13 -7.43
C TYR A 104 6.78 18.38 -6.63
N ASP A 105 6.24 18.48 -5.41
CA ASP A 105 6.55 19.56 -4.48
C ASP A 105 7.94 19.36 -3.84
N PRO A 106 8.91 20.28 -4.07
CA PRO A 106 10.24 20.19 -3.48
C PRO A 106 10.25 20.17 -1.94
N ASP A 107 9.27 20.82 -1.29
CA ASP A 107 9.22 20.96 0.16
C ASP A 107 8.96 19.63 0.87
N TYR A 108 8.43 18.63 0.15
CA TYR A 108 8.12 17.29 0.68
C TYR A 108 9.12 16.21 0.24
N GLN A 109 10.23 16.57 -0.43
CA GLN A 109 11.24 15.58 -0.83
C GLN A 109 11.92 14.93 0.38
N GLU A 110 12.22 15.70 1.44
CA GLU A 110 12.82 15.14 2.65
C GLU A 110 11.86 14.18 3.37
N LEU A 111 10.56 14.48 3.38
CA LEU A 111 9.53 13.57 3.91
C LEU A 111 9.47 12.25 3.13
N THR A 112 9.55 12.33 1.80
CA THR A 112 9.58 11.17 0.92
C THR A 112 10.81 10.31 1.19
N LEU A 113 12.00 10.93 1.30
CA LEU A 113 13.25 10.26 1.63
C LEU A 113 13.20 9.62 3.02
N ALA A 114 12.64 10.31 4.02
CA ALA A 114 12.51 9.79 5.37
C ALA A 114 11.62 8.54 5.41
N THR A 115 10.52 8.55 4.65
CA THR A 115 9.58 7.43 4.54
C THR A 115 10.25 6.21 3.89
N GLU A 116 10.99 6.41 2.79
CA GLU A 116 11.75 5.35 2.13
C GLU A 116 12.88 4.82 3.03
N THR A 117 13.54 5.70 3.79
CA THR A 117 14.58 5.32 4.76
C THR A 117 14.00 4.50 5.91
N ALA A 118 12.81 4.86 6.41
CA ALA A 118 12.11 4.11 7.44
C ALA A 118 11.74 2.70 6.96
N LEU A 119 11.24 2.58 5.72
CA LEU A 119 10.93 1.28 5.12
C LEU A 119 12.18 0.41 5.00
N ASN A 120 13.26 0.96 4.47
CA ASN A 120 14.51 0.23 4.30
C ASN A 120 15.10 -0.23 5.64
N ASN A 121 15.02 0.59 6.69
CA ASN A 121 15.46 0.22 8.03
C ASN A 121 14.56 -0.85 8.67
N ALA A 122 13.25 -0.73 8.49
CA ALA A 122 12.27 -1.73 8.94
C ALA A 122 12.52 -3.10 8.30
N ILE A 123 12.73 -3.15 6.97
CA ILE A 123 13.00 -4.40 6.25
C ILE A 123 14.29 -5.08 6.75
N LYS A 124 15.36 -4.31 7.03
CA LYS A 124 16.65 -4.86 7.50
C LYS A 124 16.57 -5.67 8.79
N ILE A 125 15.60 -5.37 9.66
CA ILE A 125 15.45 -6.08 10.93
C ILE A 125 14.54 -7.30 10.82
N VAL A 126 13.83 -7.49 9.70
CA VAL A 126 12.87 -8.59 9.51
C VAL A 126 13.60 -9.94 9.60
N LYS A 127 13.11 -10.78 10.51
CA LYS A 127 13.57 -12.15 10.72
C LYS A 127 12.48 -12.96 11.43
N ASP A 128 12.62 -14.29 11.44
CA ASP A 128 11.70 -15.14 12.18
C ASP A 128 11.54 -14.69 13.64
N LYS A 129 10.29 -14.69 14.13
CA LYS A 129 9.88 -14.33 15.49
C LYS A 129 10.14 -12.87 15.89
N ILE A 130 10.55 -11.98 14.99
CA ILE A 130 10.59 -10.55 15.33
C ILE A 130 9.19 -10.04 15.68
N SER A 131 9.09 -9.21 16.71
CA SER A 131 7.84 -8.52 17.05
C SER A 131 7.55 -7.39 16.06
N SER A 132 6.31 -7.30 15.59
CA SER A 132 5.85 -6.20 14.75
C SER A 132 5.96 -4.85 15.44
N SER A 133 5.90 -4.79 16.78
CA SER A 133 6.19 -3.56 17.55
C SER A 133 7.63 -3.09 17.43
N ASN A 134 8.59 -4.01 17.25
CA ASN A 134 9.99 -3.62 17.03
C ASN A 134 10.16 -3.00 15.63
N ILE A 135 9.40 -3.47 14.65
CA ILE A 135 9.34 -2.85 13.32
C ILE A 135 8.77 -1.44 13.44
N GLY A 136 7.62 -1.28 14.12
CA GLY A 136 7.04 0.04 14.38
C GLY A 136 7.95 0.98 15.15
N LYS A 137 8.74 0.47 16.10
CA LYS A 137 9.77 1.26 16.78
C LYS A 137 10.86 1.76 15.82
N VAL A 138 11.34 0.91 14.91
CA VAL A 138 12.35 1.32 13.92
C VAL A 138 11.79 2.39 12.97
N ILE A 139 10.52 2.27 12.60
CA ILE A 139 9.83 3.27 11.77
C ILE A 139 9.73 4.60 12.51
N SER A 140 9.19 4.61 13.74
CA SER A 140 9.06 5.84 14.54
C SER A 140 10.40 6.48 14.88
N ASP A 141 11.40 5.69 15.30
CA ASP A 141 12.74 6.19 15.62
C ASP A 141 13.44 6.77 14.37
N THR A 142 13.11 6.26 13.16
CA THR A 142 13.62 6.84 11.91
C THR A 142 12.90 8.16 11.60
N ALA A 143 11.58 8.21 11.71
CA ALA A 143 10.79 9.43 11.51
C ALA A 143 11.29 10.57 12.42
N ASP A 144 11.48 10.30 13.70
CA ASP A 144 11.94 11.29 14.70
C ASP A 144 13.29 11.90 14.33
N LYS A 145 14.22 11.11 13.78
CA LYS A 145 15.56 11.59 13.35
C LYS A 145 15.50 12.56 12.18
N PHE A 146 14.54 12.37 11.28
CA PHE A 146 14.26 13.31 10.19
C PHE A 146 13.35 14.46 10.63
N GLY A 147 12.82 14.41 11.85
CA GLY A 147 11.87 15.40 12.34
C GLY A 147 10.49 15.27 11.69
N PHE A 148 10.04 14.06 11.37
CA PHE A 148 8.67 13.78 10.96
C PHE A 148 7.97 12.92 12.00
N ILE A 149 6.65 12.78 11.88
CA ILE A 149 5.87 11.94 12.78
C ILE A 149 5.22 10.78 12.00
N PRO A 150 5.20 9.56 12.56
CA PRO A 150 4.51 8.44 11.95
C PRO A 150 2.99 8.55 12.12
N ILE A 151 2.23 8.05 11.15
CA ILE A 151 0.78 7.89 11.26
C ILE A 151 0.48 6.65 12.09
N SER A 152 -0.12 6.85 13.26
CA SER A 152 -0.26 5.83 14.31
C SER A 152 -1.38 4.80 14.07
N ASN A 153 -2.42 5.17 13.33
CA ASN A 153 -3.59 4.32 13.06
C ASN A 153 -3.65 3.76 11.63
N LEU A 154 -2.54 3.83 10.90
CA LEU A 154 -2.29 3.04 9.69
C LEU A 154 -1.07 2.14 9.91
N SER A 155 -1.07 0.98 9.28
CA SER A 155 -0.09 -0.06 9.53
C SER A 155 0.04 -0.98 8.33
N GLY A 156 1.22 -1.59 8.19
CA GLY A 156 1.38 -2.78 7.37
C GLY A 156 0.54 -3.94 7.87
N HIS A 157 0.52 -5.02 7.09
CA HIS A 157 -0.35 -6.16 7.37
C HIS A 157 0.22 -7.47 6.84
N SER A 158 -0.24 -8.60 7.39
CA SER A 158 -0.05 -9.90 6.77
C SER A 158 -0.91 -10.05 5.53
N ILE A 159 -0.44 -10.82 4.56
CA ILE A 159 -1.14 -11.19 3.32
C ILE A 159 -1.29 -12.71 3.26
N GLU A 160 -2.47 -13.17 2.84
CA GLU A 160 -2.78 -14.56 2.53
C GLU A 160 -3.37 -14.65 1.11
N ARG A 161 -3.50 -15.87 0.59
CA ARG A 161 -4.12 -16.08 -0.73
C ARG A 161 -5.55 -15.52 -0.74
N PHE A 162 -5.86 -14.66 -1.71
CA PHE A 162 -7.11 -13.90 -1.87
C PHE A 162 -7.46 -12.94 -0.73
N LYS A 163 -6.52 -12.65 0.18
CA LYS A 163 -6.77 -11.84 1.37
C LYS A 163 -5.61 -10.90 1.62
N VAL A 164 -5.74 -9.67 1.10
CA VAL A 164 -4.74 -8.61 1.27
C VAL A 164 -4.52 -8.28 2.75
N HIS A 165 -5.60 -8.14 3.54
CA HIS A 165 -5.52 -7.94 4.99
C HIS A 165 -5.78 -9.24 5.76
N ALA A 166 -4.73 -10.00 6.09
CA ALA A 166 -4.88 -11.33 6.69
C ALA A 166 -5.03 -11.36 8.22
N GLY A 167 -4.79 -10.24 8.92
CA GLY A 167 -5.16 -10.06 10.34
C GLY A 167 -4.02 -9.77 11.30
N VAL A 168 -2.76 -9.88 10.88
CA VAL A 168 -1.60 -9.37 11.65
C VAL A 168 -1.27 -7.97 11.18
N SER A 169 -1.18 -7.00 12.08
CA SER A 169 -0.75 -5.63 11.76
C SER A 169 0.74 -5.39 12.08
N ILE A 170 1.38 -4.60 11.22
CA ILE A 170 2.75 -4.08 11.37
C ILE A 170 2.68 -2.57 11.59
N PRO A 171 2.63 -2.12 12.85
CA PRO A 171 2.39 -0.71 13.16
C PRO A 171 3.54 0.18 12.70
N ASN A 172 3.26 1.47 12.49
CA ASN A 172 4.25 2.51 12.22
C ASN A 172 4.85 3.16 13.48
N VAL A 173 4.35 2.74 14.65
CA VAL A 173 4.82 3.14 15.97
C VAL A 173 5.02 1.91 16.84
N TRP A 174 5.83 2.03 17.89
CA TRP A 174 5.90 0.99 18.90
C TRP A 174 4.54 0.80 19.58
N THR A 175 4.11 -0.45 19.76
CA THR A 175 2.91 -0.80 20.52
C THR A 175 3.25 -1.87 21.56
N ALA A 176 2.50 -1.91 22.67
CA ALA A 176 2.72 -2.92 23.71
C ALA A 176 2.35 -4.35 23.28
N LEU A 177 1.43 -4.49 22.30
CA LEU A 177 0.85 -5.78 21.88
C LEU A 177 1.27 -6.14 20.45
N GLY A 178 2.57 -6.32 20.23
CA GLY A 178 3.12 -6.73 18.93
C GLY A 178 2.88 -8.20 18.62
N SER A 179 2.50 -8.47 17.38
CA SER A 179 2.44 -9.84 16.86
C SER A 179 3.84 -10.28 16.40
N SER A 180 4.18 -11.54 16.60
CA SER A 180 5.46 -12.04 16.13
C SER A 180 5.37 -12.56 14.69
N LEU A 181 6.27 -12.10 13.82
CA LEU A 181 6.36 -12.57 12.44
C LEU A 181 6.84 -14.04 12.39
N ARG A 182 6.48 -14.76 11.33
CA ARG A 182 6.79 -16.19 11.16
C ARG A 182 7.33 -16.47 9.77
N ILE A 183 8.25 -17.43 9.68
CA ILE A 183 8.65 -18.04 8.40
C ILE A 183 7.41 -18.58 7.67
N GLY A 184 7.39 -18.45 6.34
CA GLY A 184 6.28 -18.92 5.48
C GLY A 184 5.15 -17.90 5.31
N ASN A 185 5.10 -16.86 6.15
CA ASN A 185 4.10 -15.81 6.03
C ASN A 185 4.57 -14.68 5.10
N VAL A 186 3.60 -13.98 4.51
CA VAL A 186 3.82 -12.80 3.66
C VAL A 186 3.29 -11.57 4.38
N TYR A 187 4.02 -10.46 4.27
CA TYR A 187 3.70 -9.20 4.94
C TYR A 187 3.95 -8.00 4.02
N ALA A 188 3.04 -7.04 4.03
CA ALA A 188 3.29 -5.67 3.61
C ALA A 188 3.84 -4.86 4.80
N ILE A 189 4.89 -4.08 4.55
CA ILE A 189 5.45 -3.11 5.50
C ILE A 189 5.35 -1.75 4.83
N GLU A 190 4.52 -0.86 5.39
CA GLU A 190 4.14 0.42 4.77
C GLU A 190 4.25 1.58 5.77
N PRO A 191 5.43 2.22 5.84
CA PRO A 191 5.60 3.46 6.57
C PRO A 191 4.74 4.57 6.01
N PHE A 192 3.93 5.18 6.88
CA PHE A 192 3.25 6.44 6.62
C PHE A 192 3.81 7.49 7.57
N LEU A 193 4.45 8.52 7.02
CA LEU A 193 4.94 9.67 7.78
C LEU A 193 4.18 10.92 7.36
N THR A 194 4.10 11.90 8.27
CA THR A 194 3.57 13.23 7.99
C THR A 194 4.46 14.30 8.62
N VAL A 195 4.29 15.54 8.16
CA VAL A 195 4.91 16.75 8.72
C VAL A 195 4.60 16.93 10.21
N LYS A 196 5.46 17.66 10.94
CA LYS A 196 5.36 17.82 12.41
C LYS A 196 4.08 18.49 12.89
N ASP A 197 3.50 19.36 12.07
CA ASP A 197 2.25 20.05 12.34
C ASP A 197 1.01 19.23 11.91
N GLY A 198 1.23 18.05 11.32
CA GLY A 198 0.19 17.04 11.11
C GLY A 198 -0.24 16.37 12.42
N SER A 199 -1.38 15.67 12.38
CA SER A 199 -1.94 14.98 13.55
C SER A 199 -1.27 13.64 13.88
N GLY A 200 -0.55 13.03 12.93
CA GLY A 200 -0.09 11.64 13.04
C GLY A 200 -1.24 10.63 13.11
N HIS A 201 -2.42 11.01 12.60
CA HIS A 201 -3.64 10.21 12.67
C HIS A 201 -4.57 10.50 11.48
N VAL A 202 -5.11 9.46 10.85
CA VAL A 202 -6.06 9.57 9.74
C VAL A 202 -7.49 9.39 10.19
N VAL A 203 -8.43 10.01 9.47
CA VAL A 203 -9.87 9.84 9.64
C VAL A 203 -10.50 9.54 8.29
N ASP A 204 -11.68 8.92 8.29
CA ASP A 204 -12.39 8.62 7.05
C ASP A 204 -12.79 9.92 6.32
N GLY A 205 -12.50 9.94 5.02
CA GLY A 205 -13.02 10.96 4.11
C GLY A 205 -14.49 10.75 3.76
N LYS A 206 -15.07 11.71 3.03
CA LYS A 206 -16.47 11.61 2.56
C LYS A 206 -16.62 10.70 1.34
N THR A 207 -15.62 10.70 0.47
CA THR A 207 -15.61 9.95 -0.79
C THR A 207 -15.24 8.49 -0.55
N LYS A 208 -15.93 7.58 -1.23
CA LYS A 208 -15.67 6.13 -1.18
C LYS A 208 -15.58 5.59 -2.59
N THR A 209 -14.38 5.19 -3.01
CA THR A 209 -14.14 4.64 -4.36
C THR A 209 -13.75 3.17 -4.35
N ILE A 210 -13.50 2.59 -3.18
CA ILE A 210 -13.06 1.20 -3.02
C ILE A 210 -14.05 0.43 -2.15
N TYR A 211 -14.40 -0.78 -2.60
CA TYR A 211 -15.27 -1.71 -1.90
C TYR A 211 -14.68 -3.12 -1.90
N MET A 212 -14.94 -3.89 -0.85
CA MET A 212 -14.52 -5.29 -0.74
C MET A 212 -15.69 -6.17 -0.31
N LEU A 213 -15.88 -7.28 -1.01
CA LEU A 213 -16.92 -8.25 -0.67
C LEU A 213 -16.53 -9.05 0.58
N ILE A 214 -17.14 -8.75 1.72
CA ILE A 214 -16.90 -9.47 2.98
C ILE A 214 -17.68 -10.80 3.03
N LYS A 215 -18.94 -10.77 2.59
CA LYS A 215 -19.83 -11.93 2.63
C LYS A 215 -20.92 -11.79 1.57
N ARG A 216 -21.15 -12.86 0.79
CA ARG A 216 -22.34 -12.96 -0.06
C ARG A 216 -23.58 -13.16 0.81
N LYS A 217 -24.57 -12.27 0.67
CA LYS A 217 -25.90 -12.43 1.25
C LYS A 217 -26.88 -12.70 0.10
N LYS A 218 -27.84 -13.61 0.31
CA LYS A 218 -28.93 -13.79 -0.65
C LYS A 218 -29.68 -12.48 -0.80
N THR A 219 -29.80 -12.02 -2.03
CA THR A 219 -30.50 -10.79 -2.39
C THR A 219 -32.00 -11.04 -2.56
N GLY A 220 -32.39 -12.31 -2.77
CA GLY A 220 -33.75 -12.67 -3.18
C GLY A 220 -33.95 -12.59 -4.69
N ASP A 221 -32.96 -12.08 -5.43
CA ASP A 221 -32.90 -12.15 -6.88
C ASP A 221 -32.02 -13.34 -7.29
N LYS A 222 -32.66 -14.35 -7.89
CA LYS A 222 -32.00 -15.59 -8.32
C LYS A 222 -30.88 -15.33 -9.34
N LYS A 223 -31.02 -14.34 -10.24
CA LYS A 223 -30.00 -14.04 -11.25
C LYS A 223 -28.75 -13.45 -10.61
N ILE A 224 -28.91 -12.57 -9.62
CA ILE A 224 -27.79 -11.97 -8.88
C ILE A 224 -27.14 -13.01 -7.97
N ASP A 225 -27.95 -13.83 -7.30
CA ASP A 225 -27.46 -14.84 -6.34
C ASP A 225 -26.68 -15.99 -7.03
N GLU A 226 -26.92 -16.26 -8.32
CA GLU A 226 -26.24 -17.28 -9.13
C GLU A 226 -25.08 -16.72 -9.98
N PHE A 227 -24.85 -15.40 -9.97
CA PHE A 227 -23.72 -14.80 -10.68
C PHE A 227 -22.39 -15.24 -10.03
N THR A 228 -21.56 -15.95 -10.80
CA THR A 228 -20.27 -16.50 -10.34
C THR A 228 -19.13 -15.75 -10.99
#